data_AF-A0A3D1SIB3-F1
#
_entry.id   AF-A0A3D1SIB3-F1
#
_cell.length_a   1.000
_cell.length_b   1.000
_cell.length_c   1.000
_cell.angle_alpha   90.00
_cell.angle_beta   90.00
_cell.angle_gamma   90.00
#
_symmetry.space_group_name_H-M   'P 1'
#
loop_
_entity.id
_entity.type
_entity.pdbx_description
1 polymer ?
#
loop_
_entity_poly.entity_id
_entity_poly.type
_entity_poly.pdbx_seq_one_letter_code
_entity_poly.pdbx_strand_id
1 'polypeptide(L)'
;MELLKQNEEQANIVAARVMRITSAVFTLVYILNLVGIFKVENVIMTITFIVGTIILWLPTVLVNGMKIKHPSLKYIIVGSSAILVTLLSVTLTYHVVALYVFAIALAALYFSRRLTIFAAVLTIVGTTAGQLIAFFMQTTPDSNLDTLKRAAVYGIAPRVLILVALTALFSMLSRRTASMIGSLMSAEQQKKMREKSLEVSQKLLETVTELDGISSSSAEANRSVAEESSEVMRGSDRNTAKITSVEESMRVISENLA
;
A
#
# COMPACT_ATOMS: atom_id res chain seq x y z
N MET A 1 -3.15 -7.44 -0.63
CA MET A 1 -2.04 -7.72 -1.57
C MET A 1 -1.86 -6.59 -2.60
N GLU A 2 -2.95 -5.99 -3.07
CA GLU A 2 -2.93 -4.93 -4.09
C GLU A 2 -2.21 -3.64 -3.67
N LEU A 3 -2.36 -3.20 -2.42
CA LEU A 3 -1.65 -2.00 -1.90
C LEU A 3 -0.14 -2.20 -1.71
N LEU A 4 0.32 -3.42 -1.42
CA LEU A 4 1.76 -3.70 -1.42
C LEU A 4 2.32 -3.64 -2.84
N LYS A 5 1.54 -4.06 -3.85
CA LYS A 5 1.91 -3.94 -5.26
C LYS A 5 1.91 -2.48 -5.74
N GLN A 6 0.94 -1.68 -5.29
CA GLN A 6 0.93 -0.23 -5.53
C GLN A 6 2.10 0.47 -4.83
N ASN A 7 2.42 0.08 -3.60
CA ASN A 7 3.60 0.58 -2.90
C ASN A 7 4.89 0.21 -3.64
N GLU A 8 5.01 -1.00 -4.20
CA GLU A 8 6.17 -1.38 -5.00
C GLU A 8 6.32 -0.50 -6.26
N GLU A 9 5.21 -0.18 -6.94
CA GLU A 9 5.24 0.70 -8.12
C GLU A 9 5.63 2.13 -7.75
N GLN A 10 5.05 2.69 -6.69
CA GLN A 10 5.42 4.01 -6.17
C GLN A 10 6.87 4.04 -5.66
N ALA A 11 7.30 3.00 -4.95
CA ALA A 11 8.68 2.87 -4.47
C ALA A 11 9.68 2.82 -5.62
N ASN A 12 9.36 2.16 -6.75
CA ASN A 12 10.21 2.19 -7.94
C ASN A 12 10.38 3.61 -8.51
N ILE A 13 9.28 4.38 -8.62
CA ILE A 13 9.30 5.76 -9.13
C ILE A 13 10.11 6.66 -8.19
N VAL A 14 9.87 6.55 -6.88
CA VAL A 14 10.59 7.33 -5.87
C VAL A 14 12.06 6.95 -5.83
N ALA A 15 12.41 5.66 -5.89
CA ALA A 15 13.79 5.19 -5.95
C ALA A 15 14.52 5.73 -7.18
N ALA A 16 13.90 5.70 -8.36
CA ALA A 16 14.46 6.30 -9.58
C ALA A 16 14.67 7.82 -9.44
N ARG A 17 13.75 8.53 -8.76
CA ARG A 17 13.93 9.97 -8.47
C ARG A 17 15.09 10.22 -7.51
N VAL A 18 15.23 9.43 -6.45
CA VAL A 18 16.35 9.49 -5.50
C VAL A 18 17.68 9.24 -6.22
N MET A 19 17.73 8.27 -7.13
CA MET A 19 18.94 8.01 -7.92
C MET A 19 19.31 9.17 -8.85
N ARG A 20 18.35 9.84 -9.47
CA ARG A 20 18.64 11.06 -10.26
C ARG A 20 19.21 12.19 -9.40
N ILE A 21 18.64 12.41 -8.21
CA ILE A 21 19.18 13.40 -7.27
C ILE A 21 20.61 13.01 -6.85
N THR A 22 20.83 11.72 -6.59
CA THR A 22 22.16 11.18 -6.25
C THR A 22 23.15 11.38 -7.39
N SER A 23 22.73 11.26 -8.66
CA SER A 23 23.57 11.57 -9.82
C SER A 23 23.97 13.03 -9.88
N ALA A 24 23.06 13.97 -9.59
CA ALA A 24 23.41 15.39 -9.52
C ALA A 24 24.44 15.70 -8.42
N VAL A 25 24.25 15.11 -7.23
CA VAL A 25 25.21 15.23 -6.13
C VAL A 25 26.55 14.57 -6.49
N PHE A 26 26.54 13.44 -7.18
CA PHE A 26 27.77 12.75 -7.58
C PHE A 26 28.58 13.55 -8.62
N THR A 27 27.90 14.24 -9.54
CA THR A 27 28.54 15.23 -10.44
C THR A 27 29.17 16.37 -9.66
N LEU A 28 28.52 16.87 -8.61
CA LEU A 28 29.10 17.88 -7.73
C LEU A 28 30.37 17.36 -7.06
N VAL A 29 30.36 16.14 -6.50
CA VAL A 29 31.55 15.50 -5.90
C VAL A 29 32.70 15.39 -6.90
N TYR A 30 32.41 15.04 -8.16
CA TYR A 30 33.42 15.01 -9.23
C TYR A 30 34.04 16.40 -9.47
N ILE A 31 33.24 17.46 -9.53
CA ILE A 31 33.73 18.84 -9.65
C ILE A 31 34.61 19.21 -8.46
N LEU A 32 34.19 18.86 -7.23
CA LEU A 32 35.00 19.13 -6.02
C LEU A 32 36.35 18.38 -6.04
N ASN A 33 36.41 17.21 -6.68
CA ASN A 33 37.69 16.50 -6.89
C ASN A 33 38.60 17.25 -7.86
N LEU A 34 38.06 17.80 -8.95
CA LEU A 34 38.82 18.62 -9.90
C LEU A 34 39.36 19.91 -9.27
N VAL A 35 38.61 20.50 -8.33
CA VAL A 35 39.02 21.68 -7.56
C VAL A 35 40.06 21.33 -6.47
N GLY A 36 40.34 20.04 -6.25
CA GLY A 36 41.37 19.57 -5.32
C GLY A 36 40.90 19.48 -3.85
N ILE A 37 39.59 19.59 -3.58
CA ILE A 37 39.02 19.39 -2.24
C ILE A 37 39.06 17.90 -1.87
N PHE A 38 38.69 17.03 -2.82
CA PHE A 38 38.92 15.59 -2.70
C PHE A 38 40.29 15.26 -3.29
N LYS A 39 41.15 14.64 -2.48
CA LYS A 39 42.48 14.18 -2.91
C LYS A 39 42.40 12.74 -3.45
N VAL A 40 41.65 12.54 -4.53
CA VAL A 40 41.57 11.24 -5.23
C VAL A 40 42.22 11.38 -6.61
N GLU A 41 42.94 10.34 -7.03
CA GLU A 41 43.55 10.29 -8.35
C GLU A 41 42.51 10.52 -9.47
N ASN A 42 42.76 11.51 -10.33
CA ASN A 42 41.81 11.97 -11.34
C ASN A 42 41.37 10.85 -12.30
N VAL A 43 42.27 9.91 -12.64
CA VAL A 43 41.95 8.79 -13.54
C VAL A 43 40.94 7.84 -12.88
N ILE A 44 41.21 7.43 -11.64
CA ILE A 44 40.32 6.55 -10.86
C ILE A 44 38.97 7.22 -10.63
N MET A 45 38.98 8.52 -10.29
CA MET A 45 37.77 9.30 -10.05
C MET A 45 36.92 9.44 -11.34
N THR A 46 37.53 9.68 -12.50
CA THR A 46 36.82 9.82 -13.78
C THR A 46 36.18 8.51 -14.23
N ILE A 47 36.91 7.39 -14.13
CA ILE A 47 36.35 6.06 -14.44
C ILE A 47 35.17 5.75 -13.50
N THR A 48 35.36 5.99 -12.20
CA THR A 48 34.30 5.81 -11.19
C THR A 48 33.08 6.68 -11.49
N PHE A 49 33.28 7.93 -11.93
CA PHE A 49 32.21 8.84 -12.28
C PHE A 49 31.40 8.35 -13.49
N ILE A 50 32.06 7.92 -14.56
CA ILE A 50 31.40 7.41 -15.76
C ILE A 50 30.60 6.15 -15.44
N VAL A 51 31.22 5.15 -14.80
CA VAL A 51 30.57 3.89 -14.45
C VAL A 51 29.43 4.12 -13.45
N GLY A 52 29.66 4.92 -12.41
CA GLY A 52 28.65 5.26 -11.40
C GLY A 52 27.45 6.00 -11.98
N THR A 53 27.67 6.92 -12.93
CA THR A 53 26.59 7.65 -13.61
C THR A 53 25.73 6.71 -14.45
N ILE A 54 26.32 5.76 -15.18
CA ILE A 54 25.60 4.73 -15.93
C ILE A 54 24.72 3.90 -14.99
N ILE A 55 25.27 3.47 -13.84
CA ILE A 55 24.55 2.68 -12.84
C ILE A 55 23.38 3.48 -12.23
N LEU A 56 23.57 4.76 -11.94
CA LEU A 56 22.53 5.64 -11.38
C LEU A 56 21.40 5.94 -12.35
N TRP A 57 21.68 5.99 -13.64
CA TRP A 57 20.67 6.18 -14.68
C TRP A 57 19.88 4.91 -15.00
N LEU A 58 20.45 3.73 -14.75
CA LEU A 58 19.84 2.43 -15.09
C LEU A 58 18.40 2.30 -14.53
N PRO A 59 18.11 2.58 -13.24
CA PRO A 59 16.73 2.53 -12.72
C PRO A 59 15.79 3.56 -13.34
N THR A 60 16.30 4.73 -13.71
CA THR A 60 15.50 5.78 -14.35
C THR A 60 15.05 5.35 -15.73
N VAL A 61 15.94 4.72 -16.51
CA VAL A 61 15.61 4.19 -17.84
C VAL A 61 14.61 3.03 -17.73
N LEU A 62 14.81 2.11 -16.79
CA LEU A 62 13.92 0.95 -16.61
C LEU A 62 12.51 1.36 -16.15
N VAL A 63 12.41 2.29 -15.20
CA VAL A 63 11.12 2.72 -14.64
C VAL A 63 10.39 3.70 -15.57
N ASN A 64 11.09 4.71 -16.08
CA ASN A 64 10.46 5.83 -16.80
C ASN A 64 10.46 5.63 -18.33
N GLY A 65 11.47 4.94 -18.86
CA GLY A 65 11.57 4.63 -20.29
C GLY A 65 10.79 3.38 -20.69
N MET A 66 11.03 2.25 -19.99
CA MET A 66 10.45 0.96 -20.38
C MET A 66 9.15 0.59 -19.64
N LYS A 67 8.74 1.35 -18.60
CA LYS A 67 7.53 1.10 -17.78
C LYS A 67 7.39 -0.35 -17.33
N ILE A 68 8.49 -1.03 -17.03
CA ILE A 68 8.49 -2.45 -16.66
C ILE A 68 7.87 -2.61 -15.27
N LYS A 69 6.73 -3.30 -15.18
CA LYS A 69 6.04 -3.61 -13.92
C LYS A 69 6.35 -5.02 -13.40
N HIS A 70 7.61 -5.44 -13.50
CA HIS A 70 8.02 -6.78 -13.08
C HIS A 70 8.40 -6.81 -11.59
N PRO A 71 7.96 -7.81 -10.80
CA PRO A 71 8.31 -7.93 -9.37
C PRO A 71 9.82 -8.08 -9.11
N SER A 72 10.61 -8.44 -10.12
CA SER A 72 12.08 -8.51 -10.04
C SER A 72 12.77 -7.14 -10.06
N LEU A 73 12.07 -6.09 -10.50
CA LEU A 73 12.68 -4.77 -10.71
C LEU A 73 13.25 -4.17 -9.43
N LYS A 74 12.60 -4.40 -8.28
CA LYS A 74 13.09 -3.95 -6.96
C LYS A 74 14.47 -4.50 -6.62
N TYR A 75 14.78 -5.73 -6.99
CA TYR A 75 16.10 -6.33 -6.76
C TYR A 75 17.16 -5.74 -7.67
N ILE A 76 16.80 -5.36 -8.90
CA ILE A 76 17.71 -4.71 -9.85
C ILE A 76 18.04 -3.29 -9.35
N ILE A 77 17.05 -2.52 -8.91
CA ILE A 77 17.23 -1.15 -8.42
C ILE A 77 18.05 -1.13 -7.12
N VAL A 78 17.71 -2.00 -6.17
CA VAL A 78 18.46 -2.12 -4.92
C VAL A 78 19.86 -2.68 -5.18
N GLY A 79 19.98 -3.67 -6.06
CA GLY A 79 21.26 -4.24 -6.46
C GLY A 79 22.19 -3.22 -7.10
N SER A 80 21.69 -2.42 -8.04
CA SER A 80 22.47 -1.36 -8.69
C SER A 80 22.93 -0.31 -7.68
N SER A 81 22.10 0.04 -6.71
CA SER A 81 22.50 0.94 -5.62
C SER A 81 23.63 0.36 -4.75
N ALA A 82 23.59 -0.93 -4.43
CA ALA A 82 24.63 -1.59 -3.65
C ALA A 82 25.96 -1.71 -4.41
N ILE A 83 25.89 -1.96 -5.73
CA ILE A 83 27.07 -1.96 -6.61
C ILE A 83 27.68 -0.57 -6.66
N LEU A 84 26.87 0.48 -6.79
CA LEU A 84 27.35 1.86 -6.73
C LEU A 84 28.05 2.16 -5.40
N VAL A 85 27.44 1.78 -4.27
CA VAL A 85 28.05 1.94 -2.94
C VAL A 85 29.40 1.21 -2.86
N THR A 86 29.50 0.03 -3.45
CA THR A 86 30.74 -0.75 -3.51
C THR A 86 31.81 -0.02 -4.32
N LEU A 87 31.45 0.48 -5.51
CA LEU A 87 32.35 1.27 -6.35
C LEU A 87 32.86 2.52 -5.62
N LEU A 88 31.96 3.26 -4.97
CA LEU A 88 32.32 4.43 -4.18
C LEU A 88 33.19 4.06 -2.96
N SER A 89 32.98 2.90 -2.36
CA SER A 89 33.78 2.45 -1.20
C SER A 89 35.25 2.20 -1.54
N VAL A 90 35.54 1.81 -2.79
CA VAL A 90 36.89 1.63 -3.31
C VAL A 90 37.54 3.01 -3.54
N THR A 91 36.82 3.93 -4.18
CA THR A 91 37.37 5.20 -4.67
C THR A 91 37.43 6.31 -3.60
N LEU A 92 36.43 6.41 -2.71
CA LEU A 92 36.34 7.43 -1.66
C LEU A 92 36.38 6.77 -0.26
N THR A 93 37.53 6.20 0.09
CA THR A 93 37.69 5.31 1.27
C THR A 93 37.33 5.96 2.62
N TYR A 94 37.51 7.29 2.75
CA TYR A 94 37.27 8.05 4.00
C TYR A 94 35.87 8.65 4.13
N HIS A 95 35.22 9.02 3.02
CA HIS A 95 34.00 9.85 3.05
C HIS A 95 32.70 9.05 2.89
N VAL A 96 32.78 7.75 2.57
CA VAL A 96 31.62 6.96 2.09
C VAL A 96 30.89 6.23 3.23
N VAL A 97 31.31 6.36 4.49
CA VAL A 97 30.65 5.66 5.61
C VAL A 97 29.15 5.95 5.69
N ALA A 98 28.75 7.22 5.52
CA ALA A 98 27.34 7.61 5.49
C ALA A 98 26.59 7.05 4.25
N LEU A 99 27.29 6.89 3.13
CA LEU A 99 26.74 6.35 1.88
C LEU A 99 26.52 4.84 1.93
N TYR A 100 27.15 4.10 2.85
CA TYR A 100 26.91 2.65 2.96
C TYR A 100 25.46 2.32 3.31
N VAL A 101 24.74 3.25 3.94
CA VAL A 101 23.33 3.05 4.29
C VAL A 101 22.40 3.25 3.10
N PHE A 102 22.88 3.84 2.00
CA PHE A 102 22.07 4.25 0.87
C PHE A 102 21.25 3.10 0.26
N ALA A 103 21.90 1.96 -0.02
CA ALA A 103 21.23 0.80 -0.60
C ALA A 103 20.18 0.19 0.35
N ILE A 104 20.49 0.18 1.65
CA ILE A 104 19.59 -0.33 2.70
C ILE A 104 18.37 0.59 2.85
N ALA A 105 18.58 1.91 2.82
CA ALA A 105 17.51 2.90 2.89
C ALA A 105 16.59 2.83 1.66
N LEU A 106 17.15 2.68 0.45
CA LEU A 106 16.38 2.45 -0.76
C LEU A 106 15.55 1.15 -0.68
N ALA A 107 16.12 0.08 -0.13
CA ALA A 107 15.39 -1.17 0.07
C ALA A 107 14.25 -1.04 1.11
N ALA A 108 14.43 -0.21 2.14
CA ALA A 108 13.41 0.04 3.16
C ALA A 108 12.17 0.76 2.61
N LEU A 109 12.30 1.51 1.51
CA LEU A 109 11.18 2.17 0.83
C LEU A 109 10.12 1.17 0.33
N TYR A 110 10.53 -0.06 0.03
CA TYR A 110 9.63 -1.13 -0.39
C TYR A 110 8.87 -1.78 0.77
N PHE A 111 9.12 -1.34 2.02
CA PHE A 111 8.57 -1.90 3.26
C PHE A 111 8.69 -3.43 3.36
N SER A 112 9.73 -4.00 2.75
CA SER A 112 9.96 -5.44 2.67
C SER A 112 11.23 -5.83 3.41
N ARG A 113 11.06 -6.49 4.57
CA ARG A 113 12.18 -7.00 5.37
C ARG A 113 13.11 -7.90 4.55
N ARG A 114 12.56 -8.71 3.64
CA ARG A 114 13.36 -9.60 2.78
C ARG A 114 14.27 -8.79 1.85
N LEU A 115 13.76 -7.71 1.27
CA LEU A 115 14.54 -6.85 0.39
C LEU A 115 15.58 -6.02 1.16
N THR A 116 15.23 -5.54 2.36
CA THR A 116 16.17 -4.83 3.24
C THR A 116 17.34 -5.72 3.67
N ILE A 117 17.07 -6.99 4.03
CA ILE A 117 18.13 -7.96 4.35
C ILE A 117 18.97 -8.28 3.11
N PHE A 118 18.36 -8.46 1.94
CA PHE A 118 19.09 -8.67 0.69
C PHE A 118 20.05 -7.51 0.39
N ALA A 119 19.57 -6.27 0.50
CA ALA A 119 20.38 -5.07 0.31
C ALA A 119 21.55 -5.03 1.29
N ALA A 120 21.27 -5.31 2.57
CA ALA A 120 22.28 -5.31 3.62
C ALA A 120 23.38 -6.33 3.37
N VAL A 121 23.02 -7.58 3.04
CA VAL A 121 24.00 -8.63 2.72
C VAL A 121 24.86 -8.19 1.53
N LEU A 122 24.24 -7.67 0.48
CA LEU A 122 24.95 -7.23 -0.72
C LEU A 122 25.88 -6.04 -0.42
N THR A 123 25.46 -5.09 0.42
CA THR A 123 26.30 -3.96 0.83
C THR A 123 27.41 -4.36 1.80
N ILE A 124 27.18 -5.29 2.72
CA ILE A 124 28.22 -5.81 3.62
C ILE A 124 29.30 -6.53 2.82
N VAL A 125 28.90 -7.44 1.92
CA VAL A 125 29.84 -8.15 1.04
C VAL A 125 30.55 -7.17 0.13
N GLY A 126 29.82 -6.23 -0.48
CA GLY A 126 30.35 -5.22 -1.39
C GLY A 126 31.37 -4.29 -0.72
N THR A 127 31.05 -3.72 0.44
CA THR A 127 31.96 -2.84 1.18
C THR A 127 33.18 -3.59 1.72
N THR A 128 33.02 -4.84 2.14
CA THR A 128 34.15 -5.71 2.55
C THR A 128 35.08 -5.97 1.37
N ALA A 129 34.53 -6.38 0.22
CA ALA A 129 35.30 -6.62 -1.00
C ALA A 129 35.95 -5.33 -1.51
N GLY A 130 35.23 -4.22 -1.51
CA GLY A 130 35.75 -2.92 -1.93
C GLY A 130 36.92 -2.46 -1.06
N GLN A 131 36.88 -2.74 0.24
CA GLN A 131 37.98 -2.41 1.14
C GLN A 131 39.20 -3.32 0.96
N LEU A 132 39.00 -4.60 0.63
CA LEU A 132 40.10 -5.49 0.24
C LEU A 132 40.76 -5.02 -1.06
N ILE A 133 39.95 -4.64 -2.07
CA ILE A 133 40.46 -4.12 -3.34
C ILE A 133 41.22 -2.80 -3.11
N ALA A 134 40.67 -1.88 -2.32
CA ALA A 134 41.34 -0.63 -1.99
C ALA A 134 42.68 -0.85 -1.25
N PHE A 135 42.74 -1.85 -0.38
CA PHE A 135 43.98 -2.26 0.31
C PHE A 135 45.02 -2.82 -0.67
N PHE A 136 44.64 -3.71 -1.59
CA PHE A 136 45.56 -4.25 -2.60
C PHE A 136 46.02 -3.21 -3.62
N MET A 137 45.14 -2.29 -4.02
CA MET A 137 45.44 -1.25 -5.00
C MET A 137 46.12 -0.01 -4.39
N GLN A 138 46.36 0.02 -3.07
CA GLN A 138 46.94 1.16 -2.34
C GLN A 138 46.29 2.51 -2.71
N THR A 139 44.97 2.52 -2.90
CA THR A 139 44.25 3.69 -3.44
C THR A 139 44.34 4.90 -2.51
N THR A 140 44.60 4.68 -1.22
CA THR A 140 45.01 5.70 -0.25
C THR A 140 46.02 5.13 0.76
N PRO A 141 47.15 5.81 1.01
CA PRO A 141 48.10 5.38 2.04
C PRO A 141 47.55 5.74 3.43
N ASP A 142 47.00 4.75 4.14
CA ASP A 142 46.56 4.86 5.53
C ASP A 142 47.45 4.00 6.43
N SER A 143 48.21 4.63 7.32
CA SER A 143 49.13 3.98 8.27
C SER A 143 48.42 3.14 9.34
N ASN A 144 47.09 3.23 9.45
CA ASN A 144 46.31 2.32 10.31
C ASN A 144 45.99 0.97 9.64
N LEU A 145 46.22 0.86 8.33
CA LEU A 145 45.86 -0.29 7.50
C LEU A 145 47.07 -1.12 7.05
N ASP A 146 48.27 -0.89 7.59
CA ASP A 146 49.54 -1.52 7.15
C ASP A 146 49.58 -3.06 7.17
N THR A 147 48.64 -3.71 7.86
CA THR A 147 48.57 -5.18 7.94
C THR A 147 47.13 -5.64 7.76
N LEU A 148 46.93 -6.74 7.04
CA LEU A 148 45.61 -7.34 6.79
C LEU A 148 44.78 -7.55 8.08
N LYS A 149 45.44 -7.91 9.19
CA LYS A 149 44.79 -8.04 10.51
C LYS A 149 44.26 -6.70 11.04
N ARG A 150 45.01 -5.61 10.90
CA ARG A 150 44.60 -4.26 11.34
C ARG A 150 43.50 -3.71 10.42
N ALA A 151 43.60 -3.96 9.12
CA ALA A 151 42.54 -3.62 8.17
C ALA A 151 41.22 -4.34 8.47
N ALA A 152 41.28 -5.62 8.85
CA ALA A 152 40.09 -6.36 9.26
C ALA A 152 39.48 -5.84 10.57
N VAL A 153 40.30 -5.59 11.60
CA VAL A 153 39.83 -5.22 12.95
C VAL A 153 39.38 -3.75 13.03
N TYR A 154 40.10 -2.82 12.41
CA TYR A 154 39.81 -1.39 12.51
C TYR A 154 39.03 -0.84 11.30
N GLY A 155 39.13 -1.50 10.14
CA GLY A 155 38.40 -1.11 8.93
C GLY A 155 37.06 -1.84 8.80
N ILE A 156 37.11 -3.16 8.67
CA ILE A 156 35.95 -3.97 8.29
C ILE A 156 34.99 -4.17 9.47
N ALA A 157 35.50 -4.59 10.63
CA ALA A 157 34.65 -4.95 11.78
C ALA A 157 33.72 -3.82 12.27
N PRO A 158 34.17 -2.56 12.43
CA PRO A 158 33.30 -1.47 12.87
C PRO A 158 32.22 -1.13 11.82
N ARG A 159 32.58 -1.20 10.53
CA ARG A 159 31.65 -0.94 9.42
C ARG A 159 30.56 -2.00 9.35
N VAL A 160 30.93 -3.28 9.45
CA VAL A 160 29.97 -4.38 9.50
C VAL A 160 29.04 -4.25 10.71
N LEU A 161 29.58 -3.90 11.90
CA LEU A 161 28.77 -3.69 13.09
C LEU A 161 27.72 -2.59 12.90
N ILE A 162 28.13 -1.44 12.35
CA ILE A 162 27.24 -0.31 12.04
C ILE A 162 26.17 -0.72 11.01
N LEU A 163 26.57 -1.43 9.96
CA LEU A 163 25.64 -1.88 8.92
C LEU A 163 24.63 -2.89 9.44
N VAL A 164 25.03 -3.80 10.32
CA VAL A 164 24.13 -4.76 10.97
C VAL A 164 23.13 -4.03 11.86
N ALA A 165 23.59 -3.07 12.68
CA ALA A 165 22.72 -2.26 13.53
C ALA A 165 21.69 -1.47 12.72
N LEU A 166 22.12 -0.80 11.65
CA LEU A 166 21.23 -0.05 10.77
C LEU A 166 20.27 -0.95 9.99
N THR A 167 20.71 -2.12 9.54
CA THR A 167 19.85 -3.11 8.88
C THR A 167 18.72 -3.55 9.81
N ALA A 168 19.03 -3.80 11.09
CA ALA A 168 18.03 -4.13 12.10
C ALA A 168 17.03 -2.99 12.26
N LEU A 169 17.52 -1.74 12.36
CA LEU A 169 16.70 -0.54 12.49
C LEU A 169 15.75 -0.35 11.30
N PHE A 170 16.27 -0.36 10.06
CA PHE A 170 15.46 -0.24 8.85
C PHE A 170 14.50 -1.42 8.65
N SER A 171 14.89 -2.63 9.06
CA SER A 171 14.01 -3.80 9.02
C SER A 171 12.84 -3.66 10.00
N MET A 172 13.11 -3.17 11.22
CA MET A 172 12.06 -2.89 12.22
C MET A 172 11.12 -1.78 11.74
N LEU A 173 11.67 -0.69 11.20
CA LEU A 173 10.88 0.40 10.62
C LEU A 173 9.99 -0.11 9.48
N SER A 174 10.56 -0.84 8.52
CA SER A 174 9.81 -1.40 7.38
C SER A 174 8.64 -2.27 7.84
N ARG A 175 8.87 -3.13 8.85
CA ARG A 175 7.83 -3.98 9.43
C ARG A 175 6.75 -3.18 10.15
N ARG A 176 7.15 -2.18 10.95
CA ARG A 176 6.23 -1.32 11.70
C ARG A 176 5.34 -0.52 10.74
N THR A 177 5.93 0.08 9.70
CA THR A 177 5.19 0.85 8.69
C THR A 177 4.23 -0.03 7.89
N ALA A 178 4.67 -1.21 7.45
CA ALA A 178 3.80 -2.16 6.77
C ALA A 178 2.60 -2.58 7.66
N SER A 179 2.86 -2.82 8.95
CA SER A 179 1.80 -3.15 9.92
C SER A 179 0.82 -1.99 10.13
N MET A 180 1.33 -0.75 10.22
CA MET A 180 0.51 0.46 10.40
C MET A 180 -0.41 0.69 9.19
N ILE A 181 0.11 0.56 7.97
CA ILE A 181 -0.68 0.66 6.74
C ILE A 181 -1.77 -0.42 6.74
N GLY A 182 -1.42 -1.67 7.10
CA GLY A 182 -2.39 -2.75 7.24
C GLY A 182 -3.50 -2.44 8.24
N SER A 183 -3.17 -1.94 9.43
CA SER A 183 -4.17 -1.60 10.45
C SER A 183 -5.08 -0.43 10.05
N LEU A 184 -4.53 0.59 9.39
CA LEU A 184 -5.30 1.75 8.94
C LEU A 184 -6.31 1.36 7.87
N MET A 185 -5.93 0.49 6.93
CA MET A 185 -6.85 -0.03 5.93
C MET A 185 -7.99 -0.83 6.55
N SER A 186 -7.68 -1.71 7.52
CA SER A 186 -8.72 -2.48 8.21
C SER A 186 -9.69 -1.56 8.93
N ALA A 187 -9.19 -0.49 9.57
CA ALA A 187 -10.04 0.52 10.21
C ALA A 187 -10.90 1.29 9.19
N GLU A 188 -10.36 1.67 8.03
CA GLU A 188 -11.09 2.35 6.97
C GLU A 188 -12.18 1.46 6.35
N GLN A 189 -11.87 0.18 6.08
CA GLN A 189 -12.86 -0.80 5.61
C GLN A 189 -13.97 -1.01 6.64
N GLN A 190 -13.62 -1.07 7.93
CA GLN A 190 -14.60 -1.21 9.01
C GLN A 190 -15.50 0.03 9.12
N LYS A 191 -14.94 1.23 8.95
CA LYS A 191 -15.72 2.48 8.92
C LYS A 191 -16.71 2.50 7.76
N LYS A 192 -16.26 2.17 6.54
CA LYS A 192 -17.12 2.11 5.35
C LYS A 192 -18.23 1.06 5.49
N MET A 193 -17.92 -0.09 6.07
CA MET A 193 -18.91 -1.14 6.37
C MET A 193 -19.94 -0.64 7.38
N ARG A 194 -19.50 0.04 8.44
CA ARG A 194 -20.38 0.60 9.46
C ARG A 194 -21.31 1.65 8.89
N GLU A 195 -20.82 2.58 8.06
CA GLU A 195 -21.65 3.58 7.37
C GLU A 195 -22.70 2.90 6.48
N LYS A 196 -22.30 1.90 5.70
CA LYS A 196 -23.24 1.15 4.83
C LYS A 196 -24.27 0.36 5.63
N SER A 197 -23.88 -0.24 6.77
CA SER A 197 -24.83 -0.90 7.67
C SER A 197 -25.82 0.11 8.26
N LEU A 198 -25.37 1.32 8.59
CA LEU A 198 -26.23 2.39 9.13
C LEU A 198 -27.25 2.86 8.08
N GLU A 199 -26.82 3.04 6.83
CA GLU A 199 -27.69 3.35 5.69
C GLU A 199 -28.74 2.25 5.46
N VAL A 200 -28.31 0.98 5.46
CA VAL A 200 -29.22 -0.17 5.31
C VAL A 200 -30.20 -0.23 6.49
N SER A 201 -29.75 -0.01 7.73
CA SER A 201 -30.63 0.04 8.89
C SER A 201 -31.65 1.17 8.82
N GLN A 202 -31.28 2.35 8.33
CA GLN A 202 -32.22 3.45 8.11
C GLN A 202 -33.28 3.08 7.07
N LYS A 203 -32.86 2.49 5.94
CA LYS A 203 -33.78 2.06 4.90
C LYS A 203 -34.74 0.98 5.39
N LEU A 204 -34.26 0.03 6.19
CA LEU A 204 -35.11 -0.98 6.83
C LEU A 204 -36.13 -0.36 7.79
N LEU A 205 -35.74 0.65 8.58
CA LEU A 205 -36.66 1.37 9.45
C LEU A 205 -37.76 2.09 8.65
N GLU A 206 -37.40 2.73 7.54
CA GLU A 206 -38.35 3.37 6.63
C GLU A 206 -39.34 2.35 6.06
N THR A 207 -38.84 1.22 5.54
CA THR A 207 -39.70 0.14 5.02
C THR A 207 -40.61 -0.47 6.10
N VAL A 208 -40.12 -0.64 7.33
CA VAL A 208 -40.94 -1.12 8.46
C VAL A 208 -42.04 -0.12 8.80
N THR A 209 -41.73 1.18 8.79
CA THR A 209 -42.71 2.24 9.07
C THR A 209 -43.77 2.32 7.96
N GLU A 210 -43.37 2.18 6.71
CA GLU A 210 -44.29 2.11 5.57
C GLU A 210 -45.21 0.87 5.67
N LEU A 211 -44.64 -0.29 6.02
CA LEU A 211 -45.41 -1.53 6.19
C LEU A 211 -46.43 -1.43 7.33
N ASP A 212 -46.08 -0.77 8.44
CA ASP A 212 -46.99 -0.49 9.55
C ASP A 212 -48.17 0.39 9.09
N GLY A 213 -47.89 1.44 8.31
CA GLY A 213 -48.91 2.29 7.70
C GLY A 213 -49.85 1.51 6.77
N ILE A 214 -49.31 0.66 5.90
CA ILE A 214 -50.10 -0.22 5.02
C ILE A 214 -50.94 -1.20 5.84
N SER A 215 -50.38 -1.77 6.92
CA SER A 215 -51.08 -2.72 7.78
C SER A 215 -52.26 -2.06 8.50
N SER A 216 -52.07 -0.84 9.04
CA SER A 216 -53.15 -0.06 9.65
C SER A 216 -54.26 0.27 8.65
N SER A 217 -53.89 0.74 7.46
CA SER A 217 -54.86 1.03 6.39
C SER A 217 -55.62 -0.22 5.94
N SER A 218 -54.94 -1.37 5.84
CA SER A 218 -55.57 -2.65 5.52
C SER A 218 -56.51 -3.14 6.63
N ALA A 219 -56.17 -2.93 7.90
CA ALA A 219 -57.04 -3.26 9.02
C ALA A 219 -58.32 -2.40 9.02
N GLU A 220 -58.20 -1.12 8.67
CA GLU A 220 -59.33 -0.21 8.53
C GLU A 220 -60.21 -0.56 7.33
N ALA A 221 -59.61 -0.86 6.17
CA ALA A 221 -60.33 -1.38 5.00
C ALA A 221 -61.08 -2.68 5.31
N ASN A 222 -60.47 -3.62 6.03
CA ASN A 222 -61.11 -4.85 6.47
C ASN A 222 -62.31 -4.59 7.41
N ARG A 223 -62.18 -3.61 8.32
CA ARG A 223 -63.27 -3.22 9.21
C ARG A 223 -64.44 -2.62 8.42
N SER A 224 -64.16 -1.75 7.45
CA SER A 224 -65.19 -1.18 6.55
C SER A 224 -65.88 -2.25 5.71
N VAL A 225 -65.13 -3.20 5.13
CA VAL A 225 -65.71 -4.33 4.37
C VAL A 225 -66.62 -5.20 5.25
N ALA A 226 -66.24 -5.43 6.51
CA ALA A 226 -67.06 -6.19 7.45
C ALA A 226 -68.37 -5.45 7.81
N GLU A 227 -68.31 -4.13 8.00
CA GLU A 227 -69.49 -3.29 8.23
C GLU A 227 -70.43 -3.28 7.03
N GLU A 228 -69.90 -3.04 5.82
CA GLU A 228 -70.66 -3.05 4.57
C GLU A 228 -71.32 -4.42 4.33
N SER A 229 -70.57 -5.51 4.56
CA SER A 229 -71.11 -6.88 4.46
C SER A 229 -72.25 -7.13 5.45
N SER A 230 -72.17 -6.55 6.67
CA SER A 230 -73.24 -6.63 7.67
C SER A 230 -74.47 -5.84 7.24
N GLU A 231 -74.30 -4.66 6.66
CA GLU A 231 -75.41 -3.88 6.08
C GLU A 231 -76.08 -4.62 4.92
N VAL A 232 -75.30 -5.19 4.00
CA VAL A 232 -75.82 -5.97 2.87
C VAL A 232 -76.61 -7.19 3.35
N MET A 233 -76.11 -7.91 4.37
CA MET A 233 -76.87 -9.01 4.99
C MET A 233 -78.21 -8.53 5.55
N ARG A 234 -78.22 -7.43 6.33
CA ARG A 234 -79.46 -6.85 6.87
C ARG A 234 -80.43 -6.39 5.76
N GLY A 235 -79.90 -5.80 4.69
CA GLY A 235 -80.67 -5.42 3.52
C GLY A 235 -81.30 -6.63 2.83
N SER A 236 -80.52 -7.70 2.68
CA SER A 236 -80.98 -8.97 2.12
C SER A 236 -82.08 -9.62 2.98
N ASP A 237 -81.92 -9.64 4.30
CA ASP A 237 -82.93 -10.15 5.24
C ASP A 237 -84.24 -9.36 5.12
N ARG A 238 -84.16 -8.02 5.07
CA ARG A 238 -85.32 -7.15 4.84
C ARG A 238 -85.98 -7.42 3.49
N ASN A 239 -85.20 -7.64 2.45
CA ASN A 239 -85.72 -7.85 1.11
C ASN A 239 -86.41 -9.21 1.02
N THR A 240 -85.82 -10.25 1.60
CA THR A 240 -86.42 -11.58 1.75
C THR A 240 -87.74 -11.48 2.50
N ALA A 241 -87.78 -10.78 3.64
CA ALA A 241 -89.02 -10.58 4.41
C ALA A 241 -90.11 -9.86 3.60
N LYS A 242 -89.76 -8.84 2.81
CA LYS A 242 -90.70 -8.18 1.89
C LYS A 242 -91.20 -9.11 0.80
N ILE A 243 -90.34 -9.92 0.19
CA ILE A 243 -90.74 -10.89 -0.83
C ILE A 243 -91.74 -11.89 -0.24
N THR A 244 -91.46 -12.44 0.93
CA THR A 244 -92.38 -13.36 1.62
C THR A 244 -93.73 -12.69 1.90
N SER A 245 -93.73 -11.44 2.36
CA SER A 245 -94.95 -10.64 2.56
C SER A 245 -95.74 -10.39 1.27
N VAL A 246 -95.05 -10.10 0.15
CA VAL A 246 -95.69 -9.91 -1.16
C VAL A 246 -96.25 -11.23 -1.69
N GLU A 247 -95.51 -12.33 -1.51
CA GLU A 247 -95.94 -13.67 -1.89
C GLU A 247 -97.21 -14.08 -1.13
N GLU A 248 -97.25 -13.83 0.18
CA GLU A 248 -98.45 -14.03 1.01
C GLU A 248 -99.63 -13.17 0.53
N SER A 249 -99.38 -11.90 0.22
CA SER A 249 -100.40 -10.98 -0.32
C SER A 249 -100.94 -11.45 -1.68
N MET A 250 -100.07 -11.90 -2.59
CA MET A 250 -100.45 -12.45 -3.90
C MET A 250 -101.26 -13.74 -3.75
N ARG A 251 -100.92 -14.58 -2.77
CA ARG A 251 -101.69 -15.78 -2.47
C ARG A 251 -103.10 -15.46 -1.98
N VAL A 252 -103.24 -14.47 -1.10
CA VAL A 252 -104.55 -13.97 -0.63
C VAL A 252 -105.37 -13.39 -1.79
N ILE A 253 -104.75 -12.64 -2.70
CA ILE A 253 -105.44 -12.12 -3.89
C ILE A 253 -105.88 -13.26 -4.81
N SER A 254 -105.00 -14.24 -5.07
CA SER A 254 -105.31 -15.44 -5.86
C SER A 254 -106.47 -16.24 -5.27
N GLU A 255 -106.54 -16.41 -3.95
CA GLU A 255 -107.64 -17.09 -3.27
C GLU A 255 -108.96 -16.32 -3.37
N ASN A 256 -108.93 -14.99 -3.50
CA ASN A 256 -110.14 -14.15 -3.65
C ASN A 256 -110.65 -14.01 -5.09
N LEU A 257 -109.87 -14.42 -6.10
CA LEU A 257 -110.21 -14.35 -7.54
C LEU A 257 -110.68 -15.70 -8.14
N ALA A 258 -110.61 -16.79 -7.37
CA ALA A 258 -111.11 -18.12 -7.72
C ALA A 258 -112.51 -18.37 -7.12
#